data_AF-A0AAU3QBQ3-F1
#
_entry.id   AF-A0AAU3QBQ3-F1
#
_cell.length_a   1.000
_cell.length_b   1.000
_cell.length_c   1.000
_cell.angle_alpha   90.00
_cell.angle_beta   90.00
_cell.angle_gamma   90.00
#
_symmetry.space_group_name_H-M   'P 1'
#
loop_
_entity.id
_entity.type
_entity.pdbx_description
1 polymer ?
#
loop_
_entity_poly.entity_id
_entity_poly.type
_entity_poly.pdbx_seq_one_letter_code
_entity_poly.pdbx_strand_id
1 'polypeptide(L)'
;MSFDRPDLSPAHTQAARSRTAGLWTAEPFDTADPADVCNPNHYEGKTDSWVEQVLRADFARYHQLRDAADRSNSPAEIQALTTRAAAIETPGLDRANSWTRTWEHAVEVRTDWIDAPDTMSHRLGALEEERIRGWHTLTDLELRTLYQLRELTGNGIWDQTQSPTESDRPVDAQAAQIIEAALVPELRATSHLHIVATDPSEGADAERFLEEGPGR
;
A
#
# COMPACT_ATOMS: atom_id res chain seq x y z
N MET A 1 -1.50 -51.09 42.18
CA MET A 1 -1.33 -49.67 41.79
C MET A 1 -0.20 -49.60 40.77
N SER A 2 -0.53 -49.40 39.50
CA SER A 2 0.39 -48.98 38.43
C SER A 2 -0.50 -48.35 37.36
N PHE A 3 -0.30 -47.07 37.10
CA PHE A 3 -0.99 -46.32 36.06
C PHE A 3 -0.14 -46.39 34.80
N ASP A 4 -0.68 -47.05 33.78
CA ASP A 4 -0.18 -46.98 32.41
C ASP A 4 -0.51 -45.59 31.84
N ARG A 5 0.50 -44.88 31.36
CA ARG A 5 0.36 -43.61 30.62
C ARG A 5 0.10 -43.95 29.15
N PRO A 6 -0.95 -43.42 28.52
CA PRO A 6 -1.06 -43.47 27.07
C PRO A 6 -0.11 -42.46 26.42
N ASP A 7 0.59 -42.97 25.41
CA ASP A 7 1.45 -42.30 24.45
C ASP A 7 0.68 -41.20 23.68
N LEU A 8 1.16 -39.96 23.76
CA LEU A 8 0.66 -38.83 22.98
C LEU A 8 1.60 -38.61 21.79
N SER A 9 1.30 -39.27 20.67
CA SER A 9 1.79 -38.85 19.36
C SER A 9 1.36 -37.41 19.07
N PRO A 10 2.24 -36.54 18.56
CA PRO A 10 1.86 -35.19 18.18
C PRO A 10 1.02 -35.26 16.89
N ALA A 11 -0.28 -35.06 17.06
CA ALA A 11 -1.17 -34.73 15.96
C ALA A 11 -0.62 -33.49 15.24
N HIS A 12 -0.50 -33.61 13.92
CA HIS A 12 -0.29 -32.51 13.00
C HIS A 12 -1.28 -31.39 13.33
N THR A 13 -0.81 -30.38 14.06
CA THR A 13 -1.57 -29.16 14.28
C THR A 13 -1.41 -28.35 13.00
N GLN A 14 -2.25 -28.68 12.03
CA GLN A 14 -2.54 -27.81 10.89
C GLN A 14 -3.23 -26.59 11.49
N ALA A 15 -2.42 -25.61 11.90
CA ALA A 15 -2.89 -24.32 12.37
C ALA A 15 -3.83 -23.77 11.30
N ALA A 16 -5.11 -23.68 11.67
CA ALA A 16 -6.13 -23.02 10.90
C ALA A 16 -5.66 -21.58 10.66
N ARG A 17 -5.12 -21.32 9.46
CA ARG A 17 -4.82 -19.98 9.00
C ARG A 17 -6.14 -19.24 8.87
N SER A 18 -6.44 -18.43 9.88
CA SER A 18 -7.54 -17.46 9.86
C SER A 18 -7.42 -16.61 8.60
N ARG A 19 -8.31 -16.85 7.63
CA ARG A 19 -8.50 -15.99 6.47
C ARG A 19 -9.26 -14.76 6.94
N THR A 20 -8.55 -13.70 7.25
CA THR A 20 -9.17 -12.39 7.50
C THR A 20 -9.68 -11.88 6.17
N ALA A 21 -10.98 -12.07 5.93
CA ALA A 21 -11.69 -11.42 4.85
C ALA A 21 -11.79 -9.93 5.20
N GLY A 22 -10.99 -9.12 4.51
CA GLY A 22 -10.93 -7.68 4.70
C GLY A 22 -9.48 -7.21 4.59
N LEU A 23 -9.15 -6.66 3.42
CA LEU A 23 -7.91 -5.98 3.02
C LEU A 23 -6.91 -6.84 2.27
N TRP A 24 -7.31 -7.10 1.02
CA TRP A 24 -6.44 -7.01 -0.15
C TRP A 24 -5.12 -7.79 -0.08
N THR A 25 -5.21 -9.03 0.37
CA THR A 25 -4.36 -10.07 -0.19
C THR A 25 -5.27 -11.27 -0.36
N ALA A 26 -5.91 -11.39 -1.53
CA ALA A 26 -6.71 -12.56 -1.89
C ALA A 26 -5.87 -13.86 -1.92
N GLU A 27 -4.54 -13.71 -1.90
CA GLU A 27 -3.54 -14.76 -2.00
C GLU A 27 -2.57 -14.71 -0.81
N PRO A 28 -2.06 -15.86 -0.34
CA PRO A 28 -1.04 -15.89 0.69
C PRO A 28 0.29 -15.32 0.17
N PHE A 29 1.01 -14.60 1.03
CA PHE A 29 2.36 -14.11 0.79
C PHE A 29 3.31 -14.59 1.90
N ASP A 30 4.60 -14.64 1.62
CA ASP A 30 5.62 -14.92 2.64
C ASP A 30 6.01 -13.60 3.33
N THR A 31 5.61 -13.44 4.58
CA THR A 31 5.93 -12.24 5.38
C THR A 31 7.43 -11.99 5.54
N ALA A 32 8.27 -13.03 5.37
CA ALA A 32 9.71 -12.97 5.57
C ALA A 32 10.51 -12.59 4.30
N ASP A 33 9.87 -12.48 3.13
CA ASP A 33 10.54 -12.12 1.88
C ASP A 33 10.26 -10.68 1.47
N PRO A 34 11.09 -9.70 1.88
CA PRO A 34 10.93 -8.30 1.49
C PRO A 34 11.34 -8.05 0.03
N ALA A 35 11.94 -9.02 -0.67
CA ALA A 35 12.29 -8.87 -2.08
C ALA A 35 11.10 -9.16 -3.01
N ASP A 36 10.07 -9.87 -2.52
CA ASP A 36 8.83 -10.06 -3.28
C ASP A 36 8.03 -8.74 -3.34
N VAL A 37 7.99 -8.12 -4.52
CA VAL A 37 7.18 -6.91 -4.78
C VAL A 37 5.67 -7.12 -4.57
N CYS A 38 5.22 -8.37 -4.48
CA CYS A 38 3.84 -8.74 -4.14
C CYS A 38 3.63 -8.94 -2.63
N ASN A 39 4.65 -8.70 -1.80
CA ASN A 39 4.56 -8.68 -0.35
C ASN A 39 4.38 -7.22 0.13
N PRO A 40 3.36 -6.90 0.95
CA PRO A 40 3.21 -5.56 1.52
C PRO A 40 4.46 -5.03 2.22
N ASN A 41 5.23 -5.90 2.90
CA ASN A 41 6.46 -5.51 3.61
C ASN A 41 7.56 -4.97 2.67
N HIS A 42 7.51 -5.27 1.37
CA HIS A 42 8.39 -4.68 0.37
C HIS A 42 8.28 -3.15 0.31
N TYR A 43 7.10 -2.62 0.67
CA TYR A 43 6.78 -1.19 0.61
C TYR A 43 6.94 -0.48 1.96
N GLU A 44 7.40 -1.19 3.00
CA GLU A 44 7.75 -0.57 4.28
C GLU A 44 8.78 0.55 4.06
N GLY A 45 8.55 1.72 4.66
CA GLY A 45 9.38 2.92 4.48
C GLY A 45 9.30 3.58 3.09
N LYS A 46 8.64 2.94 2.10
CA LYS A 46 8.39 3.53 0.77
C LYS A 46 7.06 4.26 0.69
N THR A 47 6.11 3.98 1.58
CA THR A 47 4.71 4.48 1.53
C THR A 47 4.27 5.05 2.88
N ASP A 48 3.18 5.82 2.89
CA ASP A 48 2.73 6.53 4.11
C ASP A 48 1.82 5.70 5.03
N SER A 49 1.24 4.59 4.54
CA SER A 49 0.31 3.78 5.33
C SER A 49 0.34 2.32 4.95
N TRP A 50 -0.05 1.45 5.90
CA TRP A 50 -0.26 0.02 5.63
C TRP A 50 -1.25 -0.22 4.49
N VAL A 51 -2.30 0.61 4.39
CA VAL A 51 -3.30 0.50 3.31
C VAL A 51 -2.67 0.66 1.94
N GLU A 52 -1.77 1.63 1.81
CA GLU A 52 -1.02 1.86 0.58
C GLU A 52 -0.08 0.67 0.27
N GLN A 53 0.63 0.14 1.28
CA GLN A 53 1.51 -1.03 1.11
C GLN A 53 0.75 -2.23 0.53
N VAL A 54 -0.42 -2.51 1.11
CA VAL A 54 -1.26 -3.62 0.67
C VAL A 54 -1.79 -3.38 -0.74
N LEU A 55 -2.31 -2.18 -1.04
CA LEU A 55 -2.79 -1.83 -2.38
C LEU A 55 -1.70 -2.03 -3.45
N ARG A 56 -0.48 -1.61 -3.15
CA ARG A 56 0.67 -1.73 -4.06
C ARG A 56 1.09 -3.18 -4.27
N ALA A 57 1.10 -3.99 -3.21
CA ALA A 57 1.38 -5.42 -3.29
C ALA A 57 0.32 -6.18 -4.10
N ASP A 58 -0.96 -5.86 -3.92
CA ASP A 58 -2.05 -6.45 -4.70
C ASP A 58 -1.97 -6.04 -6.16
N PHE A 59 -1.62 -4.78 -6.46
CA PHE A 59 -1.39 -4.33 -7.83
C PHE A 59 -0.26 -5.11 -8.52
N ALA A 60 0.85 -5.32 -7.82
CA ALA A 60 1.97 -6.13 -8.32
C ALA A 60 1.53 -7.58 -8.58
N ARG A 61 0.78 -8.18 -7.65
CA ARG A 61 0.26 -9.54 -7.80
C ARG A 61 -0.73 -9.68 -8.95
N TYR A 62 -1.65 -8.73 -9.10
CA TYR A 62 -2.61 -8.68 -10.21
C TYR A 62 -1.89 -8.76 -11.55
N HIS A 63 -0.91 -7.89 -11.78
CA HIS A 63 -0.17 -7.88 -13.04
C HIS A 63 0.73 -9.10 -13.20
N GLN A 64 1.35 -9.61 -12.13
CA GLN A 64 2.10 -10.87 -12.19
C GLN A 64 1.23 -12.04 -12.68
N LEU A 65 -0.02 -12.13 -12.20
CA LEU A 65 -0.97 -13.15 -12.62
C LEU A 65 -1.44 -12.95 -14.06
N ARG A 66 -1.71 -11.71 -14.49
CA ARG A 66 -2.10 -11.39 -15.87
C ARG A 66 -0.98 -11.70 -16.85
N ASP A 67 0.24 -11.26 -16.55
CA ASP A 67 1.42 -11.53 -17.38
C ASP A 67 1.74 -13.03 -17.44
N ALA A 68 1.52 -13.78 -16.34
CA ALA A 68 1.64 -15.23 -16.34
C ALA A 68 0.57 -15.93 -17.19
N ALA A 69 -0.67 -15.42 -17.16
CA ALA A 69 -1.75 -15.93 -17.99
C ALA A 69 -1.43 -15.72 -19.48
N ASP A 70 -0.94 -14.54 -19.85
CA ASP A 70 -0.60 -14.20 -21.24
C ASP A 70 0.54 -15.07 -21.81
N ARG A 71 1.41 -15.60 -20.94
CA ARG A 71 2.48 -16.55 -21.31
C ARG A 71 2.08 -18.01 -21.25
N SER A 72 0.93 -18.36 -20.65
CA SER A 72 0.50 -19.74 -20.53
C SER A 72 -0.05 -20.28 -21.85
N ASN A 73 0.24 -21.55 -22.15
CA ASN A 73 -0.32 -22.28 -23.29
C ASN A 73 -1.49 -23.20 -22.90
N SER A 74 -1.92 -23.19 -21.63
CA SER A 74 -2.96 -24.05 -21.11
C SER A 74 -4.24 -23.24 -20.84
N PRO A 75 -5.35 -23.50 -21.57
CA PRO A 75 -6.61 -22.79 -21.33
C PRO A 75 -7.11 -22.88 -19.88
N ALA A 76 -6.88 -24.02 -19.22
CA ALA A 76 -7.26 -24.20 -17.81
C ALA A 76 -6.40 -23.35 -16.87
N GLU A 77 -5.11 -23.22 -17.17
CA GLU A 77 -4.20 -22.37 -16.38
C GLU A 77 -4.47 -20.89 -16.63
N ILE A 78 -4.71 -20.48 -17.87
CA ILE A 78 -5.15 -19.13 -18.23
C ILE A 78 -6.39 -18.76 -17.41
N GLN A 79 -7.43 -19.61 -17.43
CA GLN A 79 -8.65 -19.36 -16.67
C GLN A 79 -8.39 -19.26 -15.16
N ALA A 80 -7.54 -20.13 -14.61
CA ALA A 80 -7.21 -20.10 -13.18
C ALA A 80 -6.48 -18.81 -12.79
N LEU A 81 -5.49 -18.39 -13.57
CA LEU A 81 -4.72 -17.17 -13.34
C LEU A 81 -5.56 -15.91 -13.48
N THR A 82 -6.38 -15.81 -14.53
CA THR A 82 -7.27 -14.65 -14.73
C THR A 82 -8.35 -14.56 -13.66
N THR A 83 -8.89 -15.70 -13.19
CA THR A 83 -9.86 -15.73 -12.08
C THR A 83 -9.23 -15.21 -10.80
N ARG A 84 -7.98 -15.59 -10.50
CA ARG A 84 -7.24 -15.09 -9.33
C ARG A 84 -6.94 -13.60 -9.46
N ALA A 85 -6.53 -13.13 -10.64
CA ALA A 85 -6.33 -11.71 -10.89
C ALA A 85 -7.62 -10.90 -10.69
N ALA A 86 -8.74 -11.37 -11.24
CA ALA A 86 -10.04 -10.71 -11.08
C ALA A 86 -10.47 -10.62 -9.60
N ALA A 87 -10.16 -11.63 -8.78
CA ALA A 87 -10.46 -11.61 -7.36
C ALA A 87 -9.68 -10.52 -6.59
N ILE A 88 -8.53 -10.10 -7.11
CA ILE A 88 -7.74 -8.97 -6.57
C ILE A 88 -8.34 -7.64 -7.02
N GLU A 89 -8.81 -7.51 -8.26
CA GLU A 89 -9.38 -6.26 -8.79
C GLU A 89 -10.78 -5.95 -8.20
N THR A 90 -11.57 -7.00 -7.92
CA THR A 90 -13.00 -6.89 -7.54
C THR A 90 -13.27 -6.05 -6.28
N PRO A 91 -12.50 -6.12 -5.17
CA PRO A 91 -12.78 -5.33 -3.97
C PRO A 91 -12.50 -3.83 -4.13
N GLY A 92 -11.86 -3.40 -5.23
CA GLY A 92 -11.39 -2.01 -5.45
C GLY A 92 -12.32 -1.10 -6.18
N LEU A 93 -13.20 -1.69 -6.96
CA LEU A 93 -14.10 -0.95 -7.82
C LEU A 93 -15.41 -0.59 -7.11
N ASP A 94 -15.64 -1.11 -5.90
CA ASP A 94 -16.92 -0.97 -5.18
C ASP A 94 -16.99 0.26 -4.24
N ARG A 95 -15.96 1.12 -4.19
CA ARG A 95 -15.97 2.35 -3.37
C ARG A 95 -15.29 3.48 -4.13
N ALA A 96 -16.03 4.57 -4.39
CA ALA A 96 -15.51 5.81 -4.99
C ALA A 96 -14.53 6.57 -4.06
N ASN A 97 -13.45 5.91 -3.63
CA ASN A 97 -12.42 6.45 -2.77
C ASN A 97 -11.15 6.79 -3.59
N SER A 98 -10.20 7.47 -2.96
CA SER A 98 -8.92 7.84 -3.59
C SER A 98 -8.10 6.63 -4.08
N TRP A 99 -8.30 5.45 -3.51
CA TRP A 99 -7.55 4.24 -3.85
C TRP A 99 -7.96 3.65 -5.19
N THR A 100 -9.25 3.70 -5.54
CA THR A 100 -9.72 3.28 -6.87
C THR A 100 -9.10 4.13 -7.97
N ARG A 101 -9.08 5.46 -7.78
CA ARG A 101 -8.41 6.37 -8.74
C ARG A 101 -6.91 6.10 -8.81
N THR A 102 -6.29 5.78 -7.68
CA THR A 102 -4.86 5.43 -7.64
C THR A 102 -4.59 4.15 -8.43
N TRP A 103 -5.46 3.14 -8.31
CA TRP A 103 -5.38 1.91 -9.09
C TRP A 103 -5.53 2.16 -10.59
N GLU A 104 -6.58 2.90 -11.00
CA GLU A 104 -6.81 3.26 -12.40
C GLU A 104 -5.61 4.04 -12.98
N HIS A 105 -5.12 5.04 -12.24
CA HIS A 105 -3.93 5.78 -12.62
C HIS A 105 -2.68 4.88 -12.73
N ALA A 106 -2.51 3.91 -11.83
CA ALA A 106 -1.41 2.96 -11.87
C ALA A 106 -1.46 2.06 -13.11
N VAL A 107 -2.64 1.69 -13.60
CA VAL A 107 -2.80 0.95 -14.87
C VAL A 107 -2.31 1.78 -16.06
N GLU A 108 -2.67 3.06 -16.12
CA GLU A 108 -2.21 3.98 -17.18
C GLU A 108 -0.69 4.14 -17.13
N VAL A 109 -0.15 4.46 -15.96
CA VAL A 109 1.29 4.66 -15.74
C VAL A 109 2.09 3.41 -16.07
N ARG A 110 1.58 2.20 -15.75
CA ARG A 110 2.24 0.95 -16.12
C ARG A 110 2.34 0.81 -17.64
N THR A 111 1.27 1.13 -18.35
CA THR A 111 1.22 1.09 -19.81
C THR A 111 2.25 2.05 -20.40
N ASP A 112 2.31 3.28 -19.89
CA ASP A 112 3.29 4.29 -20.33
C ASP A 112 4.75 3.82 -20.10
N TRP A 113 5.04 3.18 -18.97
CA TRP A 113 6.37 2.63 -18.68
C TRP A 113 6.76 1.47 -19.60
N ILE A 114 5.80 0.66 -20.03
CA ILE A 114 6.03 -0.44 -20.99
C ILE A 114 6.25 0.12 -22.39
N ASP A 115 5.43 1.08 -22.81
CA ASP A 115 5.42 1.59 -24.18
C ASP A 115 6.51 2.64 -24.43
N ALA A 116 6.86 3.45 -23.43
CA ALA A 116 7.77 4.60 -23.56
C ALA A 116 8.68 4.79 -22.32
N PRO A 117 9.54 3.83 -21.97
CA PRO A 117 10.36 3.86 -20.74
C PRO A 117 11.34 5.05 -20.67
N ASP A 118 11.94 5.46 -21.79
CA ASP A 118 12.86 6.60 -21.82
C ASP A 118 12.14 7.93 -21.54
N THR A 119 10.95 8.11 -22.13
CA THR A 119 10.09 9.28 -21.90
C THR A 119 9.65 9.35 -20.44
N MET A 120 9.24 8.21 -19.88
CA MET A 120 8.81 8.13 -18.49
C MET A 120 9.97 8.39 -17.52
N SER A 121 11.18 7.90 -17.83
CA SER A 121 12.39 8.18 -17.06
C SER A 121 12.73 9.67 -17.05
N HIS A 122 12.68 10.34 -18.21
CA HIS A 122 12.90 11.78 -18.30
C HIS A 122 11.83 12.57 -17.56
N ARG A 123 10.56 12.19 -17.69
CA ARG A 123 9.44 12.82 -16.97
C ARG A 123 9.61 12.70 -15.46
N LEU A 124 9.96 11.50 -14.97
CA LEU A 124 10.19 11.28 -13.54
C LEU A 124 11.34 12.14 -13.01
N GLY A 125 12.47 12.19 -13.73
CA GLY A 125 13.59 13.06 -13.35
C GLY A 125 13.22 14.55 -13.31
N ALA A 126 12.42 15.02 -14.26
CA ALA A 126 11.93 16.41 -14.24
C ALA A 126 11.03 16.68 -13.02
N LEU A 127 10.13 15.74 -12.67
CA LEU A 127 9.28 15.85 -11.48
C LEU A 127 10.08 15.83 -10.18
N GLU A 128 11.14 15.02 -10.10
CA GLU A 128 12.07 15.00 -8.97
C GLU A 128 12.79 16.37 -8.83
N GLU A 129 13.27 16.94 -9.94
CA GLU A 129 13.88 18.28 -9.94
C GLU A 129 12.92 19.39 -9.53
N GLU A 130 11.67 19.37 -10.04
CA GLU A 130 10.61 20.30 -9.66
C GLU A 130 10.38 20.25 -8.14
N ARG A 131 10.32 19.05 -7.58
CA ARG A 131 10.13 18.84 -6.14
C ARG A 131 11.30 19.40 -5.32
N ILE A 132 12.55 19.19 -5.75
CA ILE A 132 13.74 19.77 -5.10
C ILE A 132 13.65 21.30 -5.06
N ARG A 133 13.03 21.91 -6.08
CA ARG A 133 12.79 23.37 -6.15
C ARG A 133 11.55 23.83 -5.38
N GLY A 134 10.82 22.92 -4.74
CA GLY A 134 9.60 23.20 -3.98
C GLY A 134 8.33 23.31 -4.83
N TRP A 135 8.35 22.84 -6.07
CA TRP A 135 7.16 22.78 -6.93
C TRP A 135 6.51 21.40 -6.81
N HIS A 136 5.24 21.38 -6.42
CA HIS A 136 4.45 20.17 -6.20
C HIS A 136 3.37 20.05 -7.27
N THR A 137 3.78 19.71 -8.49
CA THR A 137 2.89 19.52 -9.65
C THR A 137 2.07 18.23 -9.54
N LEU A 138 2.62 17.21 -8.87
CA LEU A 138 1.94 15.97 -8.50
C LEU A 138 1.81 15.83 -6.99
N THR A 139 0.80 15.06 -6.57
CA THR A 139 0.70 14.56 -5.21
C THR A 139 1.79 13.53 -4.91
N ASP A 140 2.06 13.31 -3.63
CA ASP A 140 3.07 12.35 -3.17
C ASP A 140 2.69 10.92 -3.55
N LEU A 141 1.39 10.60 -3.50
CA LEU A 141 0.84 9.31 -3.91
C LEU A 141 1.07 9.05 -5.40
N GLU A 142 0.85 10.04 -6.27
CA GLU A 142 1.11 9.94 -7.72
C GLU A 142 2.61 9.76 -8.00
N LEU A 143 3.48 10.47 -7.28
CA LEU A 143 4.93 10.31 -7.44
C LEU A 143 5.40 8.92 -7.00
N ARG A 144 4.91 8.41 -5.86
CA ARG A 144 5.18 7.03 -5.42
C ARG A 144 4.67 5.99 -6.40
N THR A 145 3.55 6.25 -7.08
CA THR A 145 3.05 5.41 -8.17
C THR A 145 4.03 5.36 -9.34
N LEU A 146 4.60 6.50 -9.76
CA LEU A 146 5.64 6.49 -10.80
C LEU A 146 6.86 5.64 -10.41
N TYR A 147 7.32 5.72 -9.16
CA TYR A 147 8.42 4.87 -8.67
C TYR A 147 8.07 3.38 -8.65
N GLN A 148 6.89 3.03 -8.14
CA GLN A 148 6.43 1.65 -8.12
C GLN A 148 6.41 1.06 -9.52
N LEU A 149 5.80 1.76 -10.49
CA LEU A 149 5.65 1.21 -11.84
C LEU A 149 6.97 1.15 -12.59
N ARG A 150 7.91 2.07 -12.32
CA ARG A 150 9.29 1.95 -12.81
C ARG A 150 9.94 0.64 -12.34
N GLU A 151 9.78 0.29 -11.07
CA GLU A 151 10.31 -0.95 -10.49
C GLU A 151 9.62 -2.19 -11.06
N LEU A 152 8.29 -2.22 -11.07
CA LEU A 152 7.53 -3.38 -11.56
C LEU A 152 7.73 -3.67 -13.05
N THR A 153 8.07 -2.65 -13.84
CA THR A 153 8.36 -2.80 -15.27
C THR A 153 9.83 -3.04 -15.57
N GLY A 154 10.70 -3.11 -14.55
CA GLY A 154 12.13 -3.38 -14.71
C GLY A 154 12.96 -2.18 -15.19
N ASN A 155 12.42 -0.96 -15.09
CA ASN A 155 13.07 0.28 -15.51
C ASN A 155 13.84 0.99 -14.38
N GLY A 156 14.04 0.32 -13.24
CA GLY A 156 14.85 0.81 -12.12
C GLY A 156 14.46 0.18 -10.80
N ILE A 157 15.07 0.66 -9.71
CA ILE A 157 14.74 0.25 -8.35
C ILE A 157 14.05 1.44 -7.66
N TRP A 158 13.04 1.15 -6.84
CA TRP A 158 12.45 2.17 -5.96
C TRP A 158 13.13 2.10 -4.59
N ASP A 159 13.95 3.10 -4.30
CA ASP A 159 14.62 3.27 -3.01
C ASP A 159 13.73 4.07 -2.04
N GLN A 160 13.70 3.66 -0.77
CA GLN A 160 12.97 4.36 0.31
C GLN A 160 13.33 5.85 0.39
N THR A 161 14.57 6.22 0.09
CA THR A 161 15.05 7.61 0.09
C THR A 161 14.39 8.49 -0.97
N GLN A 162 13.77 7.89 -1.98
CA GLN A 162 13.05 8.61 -3.03
C GLN A 162 11.60 8.89 -2.65
N SER A 163 11.06 8.15 -1.69
CA SER A 163 9.67 8.26 -1.29
C SER A 163 9.42 9.57 -0.56
N PRO A 164 8.61 10.47 -1.14
CA PRO A 164 8.12 11.59 -0.36
C PRO A 164 7.21 11.08 0.76
N THR A 165 7.27 11.71 1.92
CA THR A 165 6.27 11.54 2.99
C THR A 165 5.26 12.66 2.88
N GLU A 166 3.97 12.33 2.87
CA GLU A 166 2.91 13.34 2.83
C GLU A 166 3.00 14.24 4.08
N SER A 167 3.36 15.51 3.88
CA SER A 167 3.25 16.54 4.93
C SER A 167 1.87 17.18 4.83
N ASP A 168 1.06 16.97 5.87
CA ASP A 168 -0.25 17.59 6.16
C ASP A 168 -1.31 17.54 5.04
N ARG A 169 -1.91 16.37 4.84
CA ARG A 169 -3.35 16.29 4.53
C ARG A 169 -3.98 15.08 5.22
N PRO A 170 -5.24 15.17 5.67
CA PRO A 170 -5.91 14.03 6.24
C PRO A 170 -6.17 13.04 5.11
N VAL A 171 -5.36 11.98 5.04
CA VAL A 171 -5.80 10.68 4.54
C VAL A 171 -7.19 10.47 5.13
N ASP A 172 -8.18 10.13 4.32
CA ASP A 172 -9.57 9.95 4.75
C ASP A 172 -9.59 9.01 5.96
N ALA A 173 -9.55 9.60 7.16
CA ALA A 173 -9.08 8.91 8.37
C ALA A 173 -10.02 7.78 8.72
N GLN A 174 -11.25 7.88 8.22
CA GLN A 174 -12.28 6.88 8.32
C GLN A 174 -11.99 5.62 7.49
N ALA A 175 -11.40 5.74 6.29
CA ALA A 175 -10.96 4.58 5.52
C ALA A 175 -9.80 3.88 6.22
N ALA A 176 -8.79 4.63 6.69
CA ALA A 176 -7.67 4.07 7.45
C ALA A 176 -8.12 3.40 8.76
N GLN A 177 -9.03 4.02 9.51
CA GLN A 177 -9.56 3.48 10.78
C GLN A 177 -10.43 2.23 10.62
N ILE A 178 -11.32 2.20 9.61
CA ILE A 178 -12.14 1.00 9.32
C ILE A 178 -11.23 -0.19 8.97
N ILE A 179 -10.06 0.11 8.42
CA ILE A 179 -9.09 -0.86 7.94
C ILE A 179 -8.16 -1.34 9.06
N GLU A 180 -7.59 -0.43 9.86
CA GLU A 180 -6.84 -0.77 11.07
C GLU A 180 -7.68 -1.55 12.08
N ALA A 181 -8.98 -1.23 12.17
CA ALA A 181 -9.94 -1.96 12.99
C ALA A 181 -10.14 -3.41 12.51
N ALA A 182 -9.98 -3.68 11.21
CA ALA A 182 -10.12 -5.00 10.60
C ALA A 182 -8.83 -5.85 10.63
N LEU A 183 -7.67 -5.26 10.93
CA LEU A 183 -6.42 -6.00 11.11
C LEU A 183 -6.45 -6.85 12.39
N VAL A 184 -5.97 -8.09 12.27
CA VAL A 184 -5.74 -9.00 13.41
C VAL A 184 -4.75 -8.34 14.38
N PRO A 185 -4.93 -8.46 15.72
CA PRO A 185 -4.04 -7.82 16.70
C PRO A 185 -2.54 -8.10 16.50
N GLU A 186 -2.20 -9.26 15.95
CA GLU A 186 -0.82 -9.67 15.65
C GLU A 186 -0.17 -8.84 14.51
N LEU A 187 -0.97 -8.37 13.54
CA LEU A 187 -0.52 -7.46 12.47
C LEU A 187 -0.49 -5.99 12.92
N ARG A 188 -1.22 -5.64 13.98
CA ARG A 188 -1.07 -4.33 14.64
C ARG A 188 0.25 -4.23 15.41
N ALA A 189 0.72 -5.34 15.98
CA ALA A 189 1.96 -5.37 16.76
C ALA A 189 3.24 -5.15 15.94
N THR A 190 3.17 -5.29 14.61
CA THR A 190 4.27 -5.02 13.66
C THR A 190 4.15 -3.67 12.97
N SER A 191 3.03 -2.97 13.10
CA SER A 191 2.91 -1.57 12.68
C SER A 191 3.59 -0.66 13.70
N HIS A 192 4.87 -0.36 13.51
CA HIS A 192 5.59 0.67 14.25
C HIS A 192 5.23 2.11 13.82
N LEU A 193 4.04 2.31 13.24
CA LEU A 193 3.48 3.63 13.00
C LEU A 193 3.01 4.19 14.35
N HIS A 194 3.89 4.96 14.99
CA HIS A 194 3.50 5.88 16.05
C HIS A 194 2.49 6.87 15.46
N ILE A 195 1.20 6.59 15.65
CA ILE A 195 0.19 7.63 15.61
C ILE A 195 0.56 8.57 16.75
N VAL A 196 1.12 9.74 16.41
CA VAL A 196 1.12 10.87 17.34
C VAL A 196 -0.34 11.20 17.53
N ALA A 197 -0.93 10.68 18.60
CA ALA A 197 -2.18 11.19 19.11
C ALA A 197 -1.89 12.64 19.50
N THR A 198 -2.25 13.59 18.64
CA THR A 198 -2.42 14.97 19.05
C THR A 198 -3.56 14.96 20.06
N ASP A 199 -3.17 14.98 21.33
CA ASP A 199 -4.05 15.19 22.46
C ASP A 199 -4.83 16.49 22.24
N PRO A 200 -6.17 16.47 22.12
CA PRO A 200 -6.96 17.69 22.08
C PRO A 200 -7.17 18.18 23.51
N SER A 201 -6.09 18.58 24.19
CA SER A 201 -6.16 19.20 25.50
C SER A 201 -4.97 20.12 25.73
N GLU A 202 -5.09 21.35 25.24
CA GLU A 202 -4.75 22.61 25.93
C GLU A 202 -4.55 23.70 24.87
N GLY A 203 -5.33 24.78 24.97
CA GLY A 203 -5.19 25.94 24.09
C GLY A 203 -6.48 26.64 23.67
N ALA A 204 -7.54 26.56 24.47
CA ALA A 204 -8.62 27.55 24.41
C ALA A 204 -8.32 28.68 25.41
N ASP A 205 -7.24 29.42 25.16
CA ASP A 205 -7.13 30.80 25.63
C ASP A 205 -7.06 31.68 24.39
N ALA A 206 -8.21 32.27 24.10
CA ALA A 206 -8.40 33.17 22.99
C ALA A 206 -7.41 34.34 23.08
N GLU A 207 -6.66 34.53 21.99
CA GLU A 207 -6.12 35.82 21.63
C GLU A 207 -7.17 36.91 21.79
N ARG A 208 -6.79 38.08 22.32
CA ARG A 208 -6.43 39.25 21.49
C ARG A 208 -6.44 40.52 22.32
N PHE A 209 -5.26 40.88 22.81
CA PHE A 209 -4.91 42.26 23.12
C PHE A 209 -4.57 42.99 21.81
N LEU A 210 -4.74 44.32 21.84
CA LEU A 210 -4.38 45.36 20.86
C LEU A 210 -5.49 45.76 19.90
N GLU A 211 -6.21 46.83 20.25
CA GLU A 211 -6.29 48.01 19.38
C GLU A 211 -6.20 49.30 20.22
N GLU A 212 -5.53 50.27 19.60
CA GLU A 212 -4.99 51.51 20.13
C GLU A 212 -6.07 52.58 20.41
N GLY A 213 -5.74 53.55 21.27
CA GLY A 213 -6.57 54.76 21.48
C GLY A 213 -6.67 55.65 20.23
N PRO A 214 -7.50 56.71 20.28
CA PRO A 214 -6.97 57.96 20.85
C PRO A 214 -7.99 58.87 21.58
N GLY A 215 -7.45 59.64 22.55
CA GLY A 215 -7.77 61.04 22.84
C GLY A 215 -9.22 61.51 23.00
N ARG A 216 -9.64 61.76 24.24
CA ARG A 216 -9.81 63.11 24.83
C ARG A 216 -10.22 63.03 26.29
#